data_AF-A0AB37U9M4-F1
#
_entry.id   AF-A0AB37U9M4-F1
#
_cell.length_a   1.000
_cell.length_b   1.000
_cell.length_c   1.000
_cell.angle_alpha   90.00
_cell.angle_beta   90.00
_cell.angle_gamma   90.00
#
_symmetry.space_group_name_H-M   'P 1'
#
loop_
_entity.id
_entity.type
_entity.pdbx_description
1 polymer ?
#
loop_
_entity_poly.entity_id
_entity_poly.type
_entity_poly.pdbx_seq_one_letter_code
_entity_poly.pdbx_strand_id
1 'polypeptide(L)'
;MVVCGKKQRHCLPDELEAGDCWIGLSLAQLSGLILCGRVGKHTDSLVIELVASTEGKTECKEWGTDGWSGYGRVLSSDVDHYISKVLTQRLERTNSTLRQQTGRWHRRQNKFARVVGADKDHFALGHQLL
;
A
#
# COMPACT_ATOMS: atom_id res chain seq x y z
N MET A 1 -0.77 -7.79 -4.47
CA MET A 1 -0.77 -6.70 -5.46
C MET A 1 -0.16 -5.46 -4.84
N VAL A 2 0.63 -4.76 -5.65
CA VAL A 2 1.35 -3.55 -5.25
C VAL A 2 0.67 -2.31 -5.85
N VAL A 3 0.52 -1.23 -5.09
CA VAL A 3 -0.25 -0.03 -5.46
C VAL A 3 0.69 1.12 -5.82
N CYS A 4 0.80 1.48 -7.10
CA CYS A 4 1.52 2.69 -7.53
C CYS A 4 0.79 3.98 -7.06
N GLY A 5 1.48 4.82 -6.28
CA GLY A 5 1.06 6.17 -5.97
C GLY A 5 1.05 7.05 -7.22
N LYS A 6 -0.05 7.79 -7.44
CA LYS A 6 -0.13 8.76 -8.55
C LYS A 6 0.85 9.91 -8.23
N LYS A 7 1.80 10.18 -9.13
CA LYS A 7 2.74 11.33 -9.03
C LYS A 7 1.98 12.60 -8.60
N GLN A 8 2.33 13.16 -7.46
CA GLN A 8 1.80 14.45 -7.01
C GLN A 8 2.38 15.55 -7.93
N ARG A 9 1.58 16.58 -8.24
CA ARG A 9 1.98 17.67 -9.15
C ARG A 9 3.03 18.63 -8.56
N HIS A 10 3.33 18.52 -7.26
CA HIS A 10 4.22 19.42 -6.53
C HIS A 10 5.15 18.62 -5.62
N CYS A 11 5.78 17.59 -6.19
CA CYS A 11 6.87 16.88 -5.51
C CYS A 11 8.17 17.66 -5.71
N LEU A 12 8.95 17.81 -4.64
CA LEU A 12 10.37 18.19 -4.73
C LEU A 12 11.16 17.10 -5.50
N PRO A 13 12.34 17.41 -6.05
CA PRO A 13 13.17 16.44 -6.76
C PRO A 13 13.45 15.16 -5.96
N ASP A 14 13.69 15.28 -4.66
CA ASP A 14 13.95 14.14 -3.77
C ASP A 14 12.66 13.33 -3.47
N GLU A 15 11.51 13.99 -3.53
CA GLU A 15 10.18 13.36 -3.43
C GLU A 15 9.75 12.65 -4.72
N LEU A 16 10.40 12.95 -5.86
CA LEU A 16 10.24 12.22 -7.11
C LEU A 16 11.02 10.90 -7.12
N GLU A 17 12.20 10.85 -6.50
CA GLU A 17 12.99 9.64 -6.21
C GLU A 17 12.32 8.77 -5.12
N ALA A 18 11.68 9.39 -4.13
CA ALA A 18 10.76 8.72 -3.20
C ALA A 18 9.38 8.43 -3.80
N GLY A 19 9.10 8.97 -5.00
CA GLY A 19 7.80 8.97 -5.68
C GLY A 19 7.34 7.61 -6.19
N ASP A 20 8.24 6.61 -6.20
CA ASP A 20 7.88 5.19 -6.32
C ASP A 20 7.40 4.66 -4.97
N CYS A 21 6.41 5.35 -4.40
CA CYS A 21 5.77 4.97 -3.17
C CYS A 21 4.66 3.98 -3.52
N TRP A 22 4.98 2.70 -3.35
CA TRP A 22 4.09 1.60 -3.59
C TRP A 22 3.45 1.11 -2.29
N ILE A 23 2.14 0.86 -2.31
CA ILE A 23 1.43 0.25 -1.17
C ILE A 23 1.19 -1.23 -1.46
N GLY A 24 1.90 -2.12 -0.78
CA GLY A 24 1.58 -3.56 -0.76
C GLY A 24 0.40 -3.82 0.18
N LEU A 25 -0.59 -4.58 -0.27
CA LEU A 25 -1.77 -4.93 0.54
C LEU A 25 -2.01 -6.44 0.53
N SER A 26 -2.31 -6.99 1.72
CA SER A 26 -2.82 -8.35 1.89
C SER A 26 -4.25 -8.31 2.42
N LEU A 27 -5.09 -9.20 1.89
CA LEU A 27 -6.52 -9.21 2.12
C LEU A 27 -6.98 -10.65 2.34
N ALA A 28 -7.74 -10.89 3.40
CA ALA A 28 -8.40 -12.17 3.60
C ALA A 28 -9.52 -12.33 2.56
N GLN A 29 -9.44 -13.36 1.71
CA GLN A 29 -10.31 -13.50 0.54
C GLN A 29 -11.81 -13.59 0.90
N LEU A 30 -12.13 -14.35 1.95
CA LEU A 30 -13.53 -14.61 2.36
C LEU A 30 -14.15 -13.40 3.06
N SER A 31 -13.49 -12.87 4.08
CA SER A 31 -14.01 -11.75 4.87
C SER A 31 -13.82 -10.39 4.20
N GLY A 32 -12.81 -10.25 3.34
CA GLY A 32 -12.39 -8.96 2.79
C GLY A 32 -11.69 -8.06 3.82
N LEU A 33 -11.25 -8.63 4.94
CA LEU A 33 -10.45 -7.91 5.94
C LEU A 33 -9.06 -7.61 5.37
N ILE A 34 -8.61 -6.37 5.51
CA ILE A 34 -7.22 -6.01 5.20
C ILE A 34 -6.35 -6.47 6.37
N LEU A 35 -5.41 -7.38 6.10
CA LEU A 35 -4.54 -7.99 7.11
C LEU A 35 -3.25 -7.20 7.31
N CYS A 36 -2.74 -6.63 6.21
CA CYS A 36 -1.55 -5.79 6.24
C CYS A 36 -1.55 -4.79 5.08
N GLY A 37 -0.99 -3.61 5.36
CA GLY A 37 -0.55 -2.66 4.35
C GLY A 37 0.88 -2.24 4.63
N ARG A 38 1.73 -2.22 3.60
CA ARG A 38 3.12 -1.74 3.67
C ARG A 38 3.37 -0.72 2.59
N VAL A 39 4.18 0.27 2.90
CA VAL A 39 4.57 1.33 1.97
C VAL A 39 6.06 1.19 1.69
N GLY A 40 6.45 1.15 0.42
CA GLY A 40 7.86 1.01 0.04
C GLY A 40 8.06 1.06 -1.48
N LYS A 41 9.26 0.73 -1.94
CA LYS A 41 9.56 0.64 -3.39
C LYS A 41 9.03 -0.68 -3.97
N HIS A 42 8.80 -0.75 -5.28
CA HIS A 42 8.38 -1.98 -5.98
C HIS A 42 9.54 -2.98 -6.12
N THR A 43 10.00 -3.49 -4.99
CA THR A 43 11.13 -4.41 -4.87
C THR A 43 10.73 -5.65 -4.07
N ASP A 44 11.56 -6.69 -4.12
CA ASP A 44 11.32 -7.93 -3.39
C ASP A 44 11.28 -7.67 -1.87
N SER A 45 12.03 -6.69 -1.37
CA SER A 45 11.99 -6.26 0.05
C SER A 45 10.59 -5.89 0.52
N LEU A 46 9.82 -5.16 -0.30
CA LEU A 46 8.45 -4.80 0.05
C LEU A 46 7.54 -6.04 0.15
N VAL A 47 7.76 -7.05 -0.70
CA VAL A 47 7.00 -8.30 -0.65
C VAL A 47 7.40 -9.13 0.56
N ILE A 48 8.69 -9.21 0.88
CA ILE A 48 9.21 -9.89 2.08
C ILE A 48 8.52 -9.33 3.32
N GLU A 49 8.54 -8.01 3.48
CA GLU A 49 7.89 -7.35 4.62
C GLU A 49 6.37 -7.58 4.65
N LEU A 50 5.71 -7.54 3.49
CA LEU A 50 4.28 -7.76 3.39
C LEU A 50 3.89 -9.19 3.77
N VAL A 51 4.62 -10.19 3.28
CA VAL A 51 4.41 -11.62 3.56
C VAL A 51 4.63 -11.89 5.04
N ALA A 52 5.80 -11.52 5.57
CA ALA A 52 6.13 -11.70 6.99
C ALA A 52 5.11 -11.02 7.92
N SER A 53 4.64 -9.82 7.55
CA SER A 53 3.63 -9.09 8.33
C SER A 53 2.23 -9.70 8.26
N THR A 54 1.94 -10.50 7.23
CA THR A 54 0.65 -11.18 7.05
C THR A 54 0.66 -12.54 7.75
N GLU A 55 1.73 -13.31 7.57
CA GLU A 55 1.94 -14.59 8.25
C GLU A 55 2.08 -14.42 9.77
N GLY A 56 2.72 -13.34 10.23
CA GLY A 56 2.76 -13.00 11.65
C GLY A 56 1.38 -12.74 12.28
N LYS A 57 0.32 -12.58 11.47
CA LYS A 57 -1.07 -12.42 11.96
C LYS A 57 -1.97 -13.61 11.60
N THR A 58 -1.53 -14.51 10.73
CA THR A 58 -2.37 -15.55 10.14
C THR A 58 -1.55 -16.78 9.77
N GLU A 59 -2.12 -17.97 9.88
CA GLU A 59 -1.49 -19.21 9.38
C GLU A 59 -1.73 -19.40 7.88
N CYS A 60 -1.68 -18.32 7.09
CA CYS A 60 -2.04 -18.32 5.67
C CYS A 60 -1.04 -19.14 4.85
N LYS A 61 -1.52 -20.22 4.21
CA LYS A 61 -0.71 -21.08 3.32
C LYS A 61 -1.05 -20.92 1.84
N GLU A 62 -2.11 -20.19 1.52
CA GLU A 62 -2.59 -19.99 0.15
C GLU A 62 -2.50 -18.51 -0.22
N TRP A 63 -1.81 -18.21 -1.32
CA TRP A 63 -1.59 -16.84 -1.78
C TRP A 63 -2.15 -16.63 -3.19
N GLY A 64 -3.11 -15.71 -3.32
CA GLY A 64 -3.61 -15.24 -4.61
C GLY A 64 -2.92 -13.94 -5.05
N THR A 65 -2.20 -13.93 -6.17
CA THR A 65 -1.50 -12.73 -6.66
C THR A 65 -1.81 -12.38 -8.12
N ASP A 66 -1.35 -11.19 -8.53
CA ASP A 66 -1.52 -10.61 -9.88
C ASP A 66 -0.47 -11.10 -10.89
N GLY A 67 0.41 -12.02 -10.49
CA GLY A 67 1.42 -12.60 -11.36
C GLY A 67 2.72 -11.80 -11.47
N TRP A 68 2.96 -10.80 -10.62
CA TRP A 68 4.28 -10.18 -10.56
C TRP A 68 5.35 -11.19 -10.09
N SER A 69 6.48 -11.24 -10.80
CA SER A 69 7.53 -12.24 -10.57
C SER A 69 8.21 -12.15 -9.21
N GLY A 70 8.12 -10.99 -8.52
CA GLY A 70 8.63 -10.83 -7.15
C GLY A 70 7.95 -11.76 -6.16
N TYR A 71 6.67 -12.08 -6.34
CA TYR A 71 5.96 -13.01 -5.47
C TYR A 71 6.56 -14.42 -5.54
N GLY A 72 6.85 -14.92 -6.74
CA GLY A 72 7.45 -16.25 -6.91
C GLY A 72 8.90 -16.35 -6.41
N ARG A 73 9.60 -15.23 -6.20
CA ARG A 73 10.94 -15.21 -5.58
C ARG A 73 10.91 -15.18 -4.05
N VAL A 74 9.81 -14.70 -3.46
CA VAL A 74 9.71 -14.44 -2.02
C VAL A 74 8.86 -15.47 -1.29
N LEU A 75 7.79 -15.97 -1.93
CA LEU A 75 6.94 -17.00 -1.34
C LEU A 75 7.72 -18.32 -1.22
N SER A 76 7.59 -18.98 -0.07
CA SER A 76 8.20 -20.28 0.19
C SER A 76 7.67 -21.34 -0.80
N SER A 77 8.45 -22.40 -1.04
CA SER A 77 7.96 -23.58 -1.78
C SER A 77 6.82 -24.31 -1.06
N ASP A 78 6.65 -24.07 0.24
CA ASP A 78 5.68 -24.78 1.10
C ASP A 78 4.30 -24.10 1.12
N VAL A 79 4.13 -22.99 0.40
CA VAL A 79 2.86 -22.28 0.26
C VAL A 79 2.30 -22.42 -1.15
N ASP A 80 0.99 -22.56 -1.24
CA ASP A 80 0.29 -22.65 -2.52
C ASP A 80 0.13 -21.26 -3.13
N HIS A 81 0.81 -21.01 -4.25
CA HIS A 81 0.77 -19.73 -4.96
C HIS A 81 -0.09 -19.81 -6.22
N TYR A 82 -1.20 -19.07 -6.23
CA TYR A 82 -2.12 -18.99 -7.36
C TYR A 82 -2.04 -17.62 -8.04
N ILE A 83 -1.83 -17.62 -9.35
CA ILE A 83 -1.93 -16.42 -10.19
C ILE A 83 -3.28 -16.45 -10.88
N SER A 84 -4.20 -15.59 -10.46
CA SER A 84 -5.55 -15.55 -11.04
C SER A 84 -6.21 -14.19 -10.92
N LYS A 85 -6.63 -13.66 -12.06
CA LYS A 85 -7.40 -12.42 -12.15
C LYS A 85 -8.73 -12.48 -11.39
N VAL A 86 -9.34 -13.67 -11.31
CA VAL A 86 -10.60 -13.87 -10.58
C VAL A 86 -10.37 -13.73 -9.08
N LEU A 87 -9.26 -14.28 -8.57
CA LEU A 87 -8.88 -14.19 -7.16
C LEU A 87 -8.49 -12.76 -6.77
N THR A 88 -7.89 -11.99 -7.69
CA THR A 88 -7.45 -10.60 -7.43
C THR A 88 -8.55 -9.55 -7.60
N GLN A 89 -9.72 -9.87 -8.17
CA GLN A 89 -10.76 -8.88 -8.45
C GLN A 89 -11.27 -8.16 -7.18
N ARG A 90 -11.42 -8.88 -6.06
CA ARG A 90 -11.82 -8.26 -4.78
C ARG A 90 -10.75 -7.30 -4.27
N LEU A 91 -9.49 -7.72 -4.38
CA LEU A 91 -8.32 -6.91 -4.03
C LEU A 91 -8.28 -5.60 -4.84
N GLU A 92 -8.55 -5.66 -6.14
CA GLU A 92 -8.64 -4.48 -7.03
C GLU A 92 -9.74 -3.50 -6.58
N ARG A 93 -10.92 -4.01 -6.21
CA ARG A 93 -12.01 -3.17 -5.67
C ARG A 93 -11.63 -2.51 -4.35
N THR A 94 -10.99 -3.25 -3.45
CA THR A 94 -10.48 -2.70 -2.18
C THR A 94 -9.43 -1.61 -2.44
N ASN A 95 -8.52 -1.83 -3.39
CA ASN A 95 -7.51 -0.83 -3.77
C ASN A 95 -8.14 0.46 -4.31
N SER A 96 -9.16 0.35 -5.15
CA SER A 96 -9.92 1.51 -5.64
C SER A 96 -10.57 2.27 -4.48
N THR A 97 -11.17 1.55 -3.53
CA THR A 97 -11.81 2.13 -2.34
C THR A 97 -10.79 2.89 -1.49
N LEU A 98 -9.65 2.27 -1.17
CA LEU A 98 -8.60 2.89 -0.37
C LEU A 98 -8.09 4.18 -1.02
N ARG A 99 -7.78 4.16 -2.33
CA ARG A 99 -7.33 5.36 -3.06
C ARG A 99 -8.35 6.49 -2.98
N GLN A 100 -9.64 6.16 -3.13
CA GLN A 100 -10.70 7.16 -3.05
C GLN A 100 -10.84 7.73 -1.64
N GLN A 101 -10.79 6.89 -0.60
CA GLN A 101 -10.90 7.35 0.79
C GLN A 101 -9.70 8.20 1.20
N THR A 102 -8.48 7.78 0.87
CA THR A 102 -7.26 8.57 1.12
C THR A 102 -7.32 9.92 0.40
N GLY A 103 -7.77 9.96 -0.85
CA GLY A 103 -7.96 11.23 -1.57
C GLY A 103 -9.03 12.13 -0.96
N ARG A 104 -10.14 11.56 -0.46
CA ARG A 104 -11.17 12.31 0.28
C ARG A 104 -10.62 12.86 1.60
N TRP A 105 -9.88 12.05 2.34
CA TRP A 105 -9.25 12.43 3.59
C TRP A 105 -8.27 13.60 3.41
N HIS A 106 -7.37 13.49 2.43
CA HIS A 106 -6.42 14.56 2.11
C HIS A 106 -7.10 15.90 1.81
N ARG A 107 -8.19 15.89 1.03
CA ARG A 107 -8.97 17.12 0.77
C ARG A 107 -9.61 17.71 2.04
N ARG A 108 -10.08 16.86 2.97
CA ARG A 108 -10.61 17.32 4.25
C ARG A 108 -9.52 17.94 5.12
N GLN A 109 -8.35 17.32 5.20
CA GLN A 109 -7.20 17.89 5.92
C GLN A 109 -6.81 19.26 5.37
N ASN A 110 -6.70 19.41 4.04
CA ASN A 110 -6.38 20.69 3.41
C ASN A 110 -7.44 21.78 3.71
N LYS A 111 -8.72 21.40 3.76
CA LYS A 111 -9.80 22.32 4.13
C LYS A 111 -9.69 22.73 5.60
N PHE A 112 -9.40 21.77 6.49
CA PHE A 112 -9.20 22.03 7.91
C PHE A 112 -8.02 22.98 8.15
N ALA A 113 -6.85 22.69 7.56
CA ALA A 113 -5.65 23.53 7.67
C ALA A 113 -5.90 24.99 7.27
N ARG A 114 -6.66 25.21 6.19
CA ARG A 114 -7.06 26.56 5.74
C ARG A 114 -7.95 27.29 6.75
N VAL A 115 -8.83 26.56 7.44
CA VAL A 115 -9.76 27.15 8.43
C VAL A 115 -9.03 27.52 9.72
N VAL A 116 -8.04 26.72 10.14
CA VAL A 116 -7.29 26.96 11.37
C VAL A 116 -6.08 27.88 11.19
N GLY A 117 -5.89 28.48 10.01
CA GLY A 117 -4.80 29.42 9.75
C GLY A 117 -3.39 28.80 9.82
N ALA A 118 -3.29 27.47 9.71
CA ALA A 118 -2.00 26.80 9.64
C ALA A 118 -1.40 27.09 8.25
N ASP A 119 -0.54 28.10 8.19
CA ASP A 119 0.26 28.36 7.00
C ASP A 119 1.15 27.16 6.71
N LYS A 120 1.45 26.93 5.43
CA LYS A 120 2.05 25.68 4.93
C LYS A 120 3.37 25.30 5.62
N ASP A 121 4.03 26.27 6.24
CA ASP A 121 5.32 26.13 6.91
C ASP A 121 5.26 25.39 8.26
N HIS A 122 4.08 25.29 8.90
CA HIS A 122 3.96 24.62 10.20
C HIS A 122 3.83 23.09 10.12
N PHE A 123 3.40 22.53 8.98
CA PHE A 123 3.26 21.07 8.83
C PHE A 123 4.58 20.34 8.53
N ALA A 124 5.62 21.06 8.09
CA ALA A 124 6.94 20.49 7.84
C ALA A 124 7.67 20.02 9.13
N LEU A 125 7.29 20.57 10.29
CA LEU A 125 7.87 20.22 11.58
C LEU A 125 7.32 18.91 12.18
N GLY A 126 6.24 18.35 11.62
CA GLY A 126 5.69 17.06 12.05
C GLY A 126 6.48 15.84 11.55
N HIS A 127 7.48 16.04 10.68
CA HIS A 127 8.27 14.98 10.03
C HIS A 127 9.61 14.67 10.73
N GLN A 128 9.84 15.22 11.93
CA GLN A 128 11.04 15.01 12.74
C GLN A 128 10.79 14.29 14.08
N LEU A 129 9.55 13.87 14.35
CA LEU A 129 9.21 13.16 15.58
C LEU A 129 8.38 11.91 15.28
N LEU A 130 8.96 10.98 14.53
CA LEU A 130 8.70 9.53 14.60
C LEU A 130 9.93 8.78 14.06
#